data_AF-A0A7X0NKH6-F1
#
_entry.id   AF-A0A7X0NKH6-F1
#
_cell.length_a   1.000
_cell.length_b   1.000
_cell.length_c   1.000
_cell.angle_alpha   90.00
_cell.angle_beta   90.00
_cell.angle_gamma   90.00
#
_symmetry.space_group_name_H-M   'P 1'
#
loop_
_entity.id
_entity.type
_entity.pdbx_description
1 polymer ?
#
loop_
_entity_poly.entity_id
_entity_poly.type
_entity_poly.pdbx_seq_one_letter_code
_entity_poly.pdbx_strand_id
1 'polypeptide(L)'
;MLSIEEINKQTITLIKSANEKELVSLSKIIDNSDDIKARSEQQIFEQLFGSGYVSSLTHVAKKLKVNYQEKHYHVNNKGMSIRKVVELEEAILKKVLKLSYENMSEDDRKEYDKKIKEIAVNHGISSTSIFGAAGLMTVANLGGFTTYMLMSSFLSVVSFGTLGFGAYTAASSILSTIIGPVGWAALGVYALYKWSQPNYEKLIPAVITVSLIRQRIEFEREQARLAEIKKRSQSKRSKLKMLVNTSSIESKDKGLIFVKFVFTLVTVFYLLYLLVMFS
;
A
#
# COMPACT_ATOMS: atom_id res chain seq x y z
N MET A 1 -18.95 3.01 -15.94
CA MET A 1 -17.73 3.60 -16.54
C MET A 1 -17.65 5.02 -16.06
N LEU A 2 -16.47 5.53 -15.72
CA LEU A 2 -16.34 6.93 -15.33
C LEU A 2 -16.01 7.77 -16.56
N SER A 3 -16.55 8.99 -16.62
CA SER A 3 -16.12 9.98 -17.60
C SER A 3 -14.67 10.39 -17.35
N ILE A 4 -14.01 10.96 -18.37
CA ILE A 4 -12.63 11.48 -18.22
C ILE A 4 -12.61 12.59 -17.15
N GLU A 5 -13.66 13.41 -17.10
CA GLU A 5 -13.80 14.47 -16.10
C GLU A 5 -13.94 13.92 -14.68
N GLU A 6 -14.71 12.84 -14.49
CA GLU A 6 -14.82 12.15 -13.19
C GLU A 6 -13.48 11.56 -12.74
N ILE A 7 -12.70 10.99 -13.66
CA ILE A 7 -11.35 10.49 -13.35
C ILE A 7 -10.42 11.64 -12.94
N ASN A 8 -10.48 12.78 -13.64
CA ASN A 8 -9.70 13.96 -13.29
C ASN A 8 -10.10 14.48 -11.89
N LYS A 9 -11.41 14.59 -11.59
CA LYS A 9 -11.91 14.97 -10.26
C LYS A 9 -11.44 14.03 -9.15
N GLN A 10 -11.47 12.72 -9.40
CA GLN A 10 -10.91 11.74 -8.45
C GLN A 10 -9.40 11.90 -8.26
N THR A 11 -8.67 12.23 -9.33
CA THR A 11 -7.23 12.46 -9.27
C THR A 11 -6.90 13.71 -8.46
N ILE A 12 -7.65 14.80 -8.64
CA ILE A 12 -7.53 16.02 -7.82
C ILE A 12 -7.84 15.70 -6.35
N THR A 13 -8.86 14.88 -6.09
CA THR A 13 -9.20 14.43 -4.71
C THR A 13 -8.08 13.59 -4.08
N LEU A 14 -7.36 12.80 -4.88
CA LEU A 14 -6.18 12.06 -4.41
C LEU A 14 -5.03 13.00 -4.08
N ILE A 15 -4.76 14.00 -4.93
CA ILE A 15 -3.74 15.03 -4.65
C ILE A 15 -4.07 15.76 -3.33
N LYS A 16 -5.34 16.05 -3.06
CA LYS A 16 -5.79 16.63 -1.79
C LYS A 16 -5.52 15.73 -0.57
N SER A 17 -5.46 14.42 -0.78
CA SER A 17 -5.17 13.44 0.27
C SER A 17 -3.66 13.16 0.43
N ALA A 18 -2.82 13.85 -0.34
CA ALA A 18 -1.37 13.71 -0.27
C ALA A 18 -0.82 14.30 1.05
N ASN A 19 0.22 13.68 1.58
CA ASN A 19 0.95 14.22 2.73
C ASN A 19 1.93 15.32 2.30
N GLU A 20 2.51 16.03 3.27
CA GLU A 20 3.44 17.13 3.01
C GLU A 20 4.60 16.74 2.10
N LYS A 21 5.22 15.56 2.32
CA LYS A 21 6.35 15.08 1.52
C LYS A 21 5.96 14.78 0.07
N GLU A 22 4.78 14.22 -0.12
CA GLU A 22 4.21 13.96 -1.44
C GLU A 22 3.88 15.28 -2.17
N LEU A 23 3.32 16.26 -1.46
CA LEU A 23 3.04 17.59 -2.01
C LEU A 23 4.31 18.35 -2.40
N VAL A 24 5.35 18.33 -1.56
CA VAL A 24 6.68 18.87 -1.93
C VAL A 24 7.21 18.18 -3.19
N SER A 25 7.04 16.86 -3.30
CA SER A 25 7.49 16.12 -4.48
C SER A 25 6.76 16.56 -5.74
N LEU A 26 5.44 16.78 -5.66
CA LEU A 26 4.64 17.32 -6.77
C LEU A 26 5.04 18.75 -7.13
N SER A 27 5.26 19.63 -6.14
CA SER A 27 5.73 21.00 -6.36
C SER A 27 7.10 21.03 -7.04
N LYS A 28 8.04 20.19 -6.61
CA LYS A 28 9.37 20.10 -7.23
C LYS A 28 9.34 19.68 -8.70
N ILE A 29 8.40 18.80 -9.08
CA ILE A 29 8.22 18.40 -10.48
C ILE A 29 7.78 19.60 -11.34
N ILE A 30 6.95 20.48 -10.78
CA ILE A 30 6.42 21.64 -11.48
C ILE A 30 7.52 22.66 -11.76
N ASP A 31 8.18 23.16 -10.72
CA ASP A 31 9.10 24.32 -10.79
C ASP A 31 10.34 24.18 -9.90
N ASN A 32 10.64 22.98 -9.39
CA ASN A 32 11.73 22.73 -8.45
C ASN A 32 11.63 23.55 -7.14
N SER A 33 10.42 23.94 -6.74
CA SER A 33 10.16 24.66 -5.49
C SER A 33 9.78 23.74 -4.33
N ASP A 34 10.15 24.13 -3.12
CA ASP A 34 9.65 23.55 -1.86
C ASP A 34 8.34 24.20 -1.37
N ASP A 35 7.86 25.25 -2.03
CA ASP A 35 6.70 26.02 -1.58
C ASP A 35 5.38 25.35 -1.98
N ILE A 36 4.78 24.66 -1.00
CA ILE A 36 3.50 23.95 -1.14
C ILE A 36 2.31 24.93 -1.10
N LYS A 37 2.45 26.10 -0.46
CA LYS A 37 1.30 26.97 -0.14
C LYS A 37 0.84 27.83 -1.32
N ALA A 38 1.61 27.88 -2.39
CA ALA A 38 1.34 28.71 -3.55
C ALA A 38 0.32 28.12 -4.54
N ARG A 39 -0.11 26.86 -4.39
CA ARG A 39 -0.90 26.14 -5.41
C ARG A 39 -2.10 25.41 -4.82
N SER A 40 -3.26 25.52 -5.47
CA SER A 40 -4.38 24.61 -5.24
C SER A 40 -4.11 23.24 -5.88
N GLU A 41 -4.81 22.21 -5.43
CA GLU A 41 -4.68 20.85 -5.97
C GLU A 41 -5.11 20.79 -7.45
N GLN A 42 -6.03 21.66 -7.85
CA GLN A 42 -6.43 21.83 -9.25
C GLN A 42 -5.28 22.42 -10.08
N GLN A 43 -4.58 23.44 -9.59
CA GLN A 43 -3.42 24.02 -10.27
C GLN A 43 -2.28 23.00 -10.38
N ILE A 44 -2.03 22.22 -9.33
CA ILE A 44 -1.06 21.12 -9.35
C ILE A 44 -1.44 20.11 -10.44
N PHE A 45 -2.71 19.69 -10.47
CA PHE A 45 -3.21 18.76 -11.48
C PHE A 45 -3.02 19.28 -12.91
N GLU A 46 -3.44 20.52 -13.18
CA GLU A 46 -3.38 21.14 -14.50
C GLU A 46 -1.92 21.29 -14.99
N GLN A 47 -1.02 21.74 -14.11
CA GLN A 47 0.40 21.93 -14.45
C GLN A 47 1.13 20.60 -14.71
N LEU A 48 0.71 19.52 -14.06
CA LEU A 48 1.33 18.20 -14.22
C LEU A 48 0.76 17.40 -15.39
N PHE A 49 -0.57 17.42 -15.58
CA PHE A 49 -1.28 16.48 -16.45
C PHE A 49 -1.98 17.14 -17.65
N GLY A 50 -2.09 18.47 -17.68
CA GLY A 50 -2.66 19.24 -18.79
C GLY A 50 -3.98 18.65 -19.31
N SER A 51 -3.92 18.00 -20.49
CA SER A 51 -5.06 17.35 -21.17
C SER A 51 -5.77 16.24 -20.37
N GLY A 52 -5.19 15.77 -19.27
CA GLY A 52 -5.84 14.85 -18.34
C GLY A 52 -4.97 13.68 -17.90
N TYR A 53 -5.42 13.02 -16.83
CA TYR A 53 -4.63 11.98 -16.18
C TYR A 53 -4.53 10.69 -16.99
N VAL A 54 -5.62 10.29 -17.67
CA VAL A 54 -5.65 9.07 -18.48
C VAL A 54 -4.71 9.15 -19.69
N SER A 55 -4.67 10.31 -20.35
CA SER A 55 -3.73 10.57 -21.45
C SER A 55 -2.29 10.49 -20.94
N SER A 56 -2.03 11.10 -19.79
CA SER A 56 -0.71 11.07 -19.12
C SER A 56 -0.26 9.65 -18.81
N LEU A 57 -1.12 8.82 -18.20
CA LEU A 57 -0.86 7.40 -17.96
C LEU A 57 -0.52 6.64 -19.24
N THR A 58 -1.30 6.87 -20.30
CA THR A 58 -1.11 6.21 -21.60
C THR A 58 0.24 6.61 -22.22
N HIS A 59 0.61 7.89 -22.18
CA HIS A 59 1.91 8.36 -22.67
C HIS A 59 3.08 7.75 -21.89
N VAL A 60 2.97 7.68 -20.56
CA VAL A 60 4.01 7.08 -19.70
C VAL A 60 4.12 5.58 -19.95
N ALA A 61 2.99 4.86 -20.04
CA ALA A 61 2.98 3.42 -20.29
C ALA A 61 3.64 3.07 -21.64
N LYS A 62 3.36 3.85 -22.70
CA LYS A 62 4.01 3.71 -24.01
C LYS A 62 5.50 4.00 -23.92
N LYS A 63 5.90 5.10 -23.27
CA LYS A 63 7.31 5.51 -23.13
C LYS A 63 8.13 4.45 -22.40
N LEU A 64 7.59 3.87 -21.34
CA LEU A 64 8.23 2.82 -20.54
C LEU A 64 8.11 1.42 -21.16
N LYS A 65 7.42 1.28 -22.29
CA LYS A 65 7.13 -0.01 -22.94
C LYS A 65 6.54 -1.00 -21.95
N VAL A 66 5.55 -0.56 -21.17
CA VAL A 66 4.81 -1.42 -20.24
C VAL A 66 4.12 -2.51 -21.08
N ASN A 67 4.24 -3.76 -20.65
CA ASN A 67 3.51 -4.86 -21.29
C ASN A 67 2.05 -4.81 -20.83
N TYR A 68 1.23 -4.04 -21.53
CA TYR A 68 -0.20 -3.92 -21.29
C TYR A 68 -0.97 -4.14 -22.60
N GLN A 69 -2.18 -4.69 -22.51
CA GLN A 69 -3.03 -4.89 -23.68
C GLN A 69 -3.59 -3.55 -24.14
N GLU A 70 -2.88 -2.84 -25.02
CA GLU A 70 -3.16 -1.45 -25.43
C GLU A 70 -4.62 -1.22 -25.86
N LYS A 71 -5.24 -2.22 -26.51
CA LYS A 71 -6.66 -2.22 -26.90
C LYS A 71 -7.64 -2.04 -25.73
N HIS A 72 -7.27 -2.44 -24.51
CA HIS A 72 -8.13 -2.34 -23.33
C HIS A 72 -8.12 -0.95 -22.67
N TYR A 73 -7.15 -0.11 -23.02
CA TYR A 73 -6.91 1.20 -22.41
C TYR A 73 -7.01 2.35 -23.42
N HIS A 74 -7.42 2.07 -24.67
CA HIS A 74 -7.80 3.13 -25.60
C HIS A 74 -8.86 4.02 -24.97
N VAL A 75 -8.53 5.30 -24.88
CA VAL A 75 -9.47 6.37 -24.55
C VAL A 75 -10.46 6.46 -25.70
N ASN A 76 -11.58 5.75 -25.59
CA ASN A 76 -12.74 6.04 -26.41
C ASN A 76 -13.55 7.16 -25.75
N ASN A 77 -14.40 7.85 -26.52
CA ASN A 77 -15.26 8.94 -26.04
C ASN A 77 -16.24 8.53 -24.89
N LYS A 78 -16.20 7.27 -24.42
CA LYS A 78 -17.07 6.71 -23.38
C LYS A 78 -16.42 6.65 -21.99
N GLY A 79 -15.16 7.07 -21.84
CA GLY A 79 -14.45 7.09 -20.56
C GLY A 79 -13.81 5.75 -20.17
N MET A 80 -13.27 5.65 -18.95
CA MET A 80 -12.51 4.48 -18.47
C MET A 80 -13.04 4.03 -17.10
N SER A 81 -13.02 2.73 -16.79
CA SER A 81 -13.32 2.28 -15.43
C SER A 81 -12.14 2.62 -14.51
N ILE A 82 -12.44 3.04 -13.28
CA ILE A 82 -11.39 3.33 -12.29
C ILE A 82 -10.46 2.13 -12.06
N ARG A 83 -11.01 0.91 -12.11
CA ARG A 83 -10.23 -0.33 -12.04
C ARG A 83 -9.13 -0.39 -13.10
N LYS A 84 -9.42 -0.03 -14.34
CA LYS A 84 -8.41 -0.02 -15.42
C LYS A 84 -7.37 1.07 -15.21
N VAL A 85 -7.77 2.24 -14.70
CA VAL A 85 -6.81 3.30 -14.34
C VAL A 85 -5.81 2.76 -13.31
N VAL A 86 -6.31 2.13 -12.25
CA VAL A 86 -5.48 1.54 -11.19
C VAL A 86 -4.61 0.39 -11.71
N GLU A 87 -5.14 -0.49 -12.56
CA GLU A 87 -4.35 -1.57 -13.20
C GLU A 87 -3.19 -1.01 -14.04
N LEU A 88 -3.39 0.13 -14.73
CA LEU A 88 -2.34 0.77 -15.52
C LEU A 88 -1.30 1.48 -14.64
N GLU A 89 -1.74 2.17 -13.59
CA GLU A 89 -0.87 2.74 -12.55
C GLU A 89 0.04 1.64 -11.93
N GLU A 90 -0.55 0.51 -11.54
CA GLU A 90 0.19 -0.64 -11.00
C GLU A 90 1.20 -1.22 -12.01
N ALA A 91 0.81 -1.35 -13.27
CA ALA A 91 1.69 -1.87 -14.31
C ALA A 91 2.89 -0.94 -14.55
N ILE A 92 2.67 0.38 -14.51
CA ILE A 92 3.75 1.39 -14.57
C ILE A 92 4.67 1.25 -13.36
N LEU A 93 4.13 1.18 -12.14
CA LEU A 93 4.94 1.04 -10.92
C LEU A 93 5.77 -0.24 -10.92
N LYS A 94 5.19 -1.39 -11.31
CA LYS A 94 5.93 -2.65 -11.44
C LYS A 94 7.03 -2.57 -12.48
N LYS A 95 6.79 -1.90 -13.61
CA LYS A 95 7.80 -1.69 -14.65
C LYS A 95 8.95 -0.83 -14.12
N VAL A 96 8.65 0.26 -13.40
CA VAL A 96 9.66 1.11 -12.76
C VAL A 96 10.45 0.32 -11.74
N LEU A 97 9.81 -0.43 -10.83
CA LEU A 97 10.48 -1.28 -9.85
C LEU A 97 11.44 -2.27 -10.50
N LYS A 98 11.01 -2.93 -11.58
CA LYS A 98 11.85 -3.87 -12.33
C LYS A 98 13.10 -3.18 -12.87
N LEU A 99 12.91 -2.08 -13.58
CA LEU A 99 14.02 -1.34 -14.18
C LEU A 99 14.96 -0.79 -13.10
N SER A 100 14.42 -0.28 -12.00
CA SER A 100 15.21 0.19 -10.86
C SER A 100 16.06 -0.92 -10.26
N TYR A 101 15.50 -2.12 -10.07
CA TYR A 101 16.22 -3.28 -9.53
C TYR A 101 17.37 -3.73 -10.45
N GLU A 102 17.11 -3.79 -11.76
CA GLU A 102 18.08 -4.22 -12.78
C GLU A 102 19.27 -3.26 -12.88
N ASN A 103 19.07 -1.98 -12.60
CA ASN A 103 20.10 -0.93 -12.72
C ASN A 103 20.69 -0.50 -11.38
N MET A 104 20.28 -1.14 -10.29
CA MET A 104 20.79 -0.88 -8.94
C MET A 104 22.22 -1.40 -8.79
N SER A 105 23.05 -0.69 -8.01
CA SER A 105 24.39 -1.16 -7.64
C SER A 105 24.32 -2.48 -6.87
N GLU A 106 25.38 -3.26 -6.86
CA GLU A 106 25.39 -4.55 -6.14
C GLU A 106 25.15 -4.39 -4.64
N ASP A 107 25.63 -3.31 -4.03
CA ASP A 107 25.47 -3.06 -2.59
C ASP A 107 24.04 -2.60 -2.24
N ASP A 108 23.49 -1.67 -3.01
CA ASP A 108 22.08 -1.27 -2.87
C ASP A 108 21.14 -2.47 -3.14
N ARG A 109 21.48 -3.31 -4.13
CA ARG A 109 20.68 -4.50 -4.47
C ARG A 109 20.66 -5.50 -3.34
N LYS A 110 21.79 -5.74 -2.67
CA LYS A 110 21.84 -6.61 -1.48
C LYS A 110 20.97 -6.05 -0.36
N GLU A 111 20.97 -4.75 -0.13
CA GLU A 111 20.11 -4.14 0.88
C GLU A 111 18.63 -4.26 0.50
N TYR A 112 18.30 -3.99 -0.76
CA TYR A 112 16.94 -4.09 -1.25
C TYR A 112 16.41 -5.53 -1.23
N ASP A 113 17.24 -6.53 -1.57
CA ASP A 113 16.89 -7.94 -1.46
C ASP A 113 16.49 -8.35 -0.04
N LYS A 114 17.14 -7.78 0.98
CA LYS A 114 16.74 -8.00 2.38
C LYS A 114 15.32 -7.48 2.64
N LYS A 115 14.99 -6.28 2.13
CA LYS A 115 13.64 -5.70 2.24
C LYS A 115 12.59 -6.50 1.49
N ILE A 116 12.91 -6.98 0.28
CA ILE A 116 12.00 -7.83 -0.50
C ILE A 116 11.68 -9.11 0.27
N LYS A 117 12.69 -9.77 0.85
CA LYS A 117 12.51 -10.99 1.66
C LYS A 117 11.66 -10.73 2.89
N GLU A 118 11.88 -9.63 3.60
CA GLU A 118 11.07 -9.22 4.75
C GLU A 118 9.60 -9.04 4.38
N ILE A 119 9.31 -8.29 3.30
CA ILE A 119 7.95 -8.10 2.80
C ILE A 119 7.30 -9.42 2.45
N ALA A 120 8.04 -10.33 1.81
CA ALA A 120 7.51 -11.61 1.38
C ALA A 120 7.19 -12.56 2.53
N VAL A 121 8.06 -12.63 3.55
CA VAL A 121 7.80 -13.39 4.78
C VAL A 121 6.55 -12.87 5.49
N ASN A 122 6.38 -11.54 5.54
CA ASN A 122 5.16 -10.92 6.09
C ASN A 122 3.89 -11.27 5.31
N HIS A 123 4.02 -11.69 4.04
CA HIS A 123 2.92 -12.20 3.21
C HIS A 123 2.86 -13.74 3.16
N GLY A 124 3.60 -14.43 4.03
CA GLY A 124 3.58 -15.90 4.12
C GLY A 124 4.36 -16.63 3.01
N ILE A 125 5.20 -15.94 2.24
CA ILE A 125 6.10 -16.57 1.27
C ILE A 125 7.39 -17.02 1.96
N SER A 126 7.83 -18.25 1.65
CA SER A 126 9.16 -18.74 2.05
C SER A 126 10.29 -17.93 1.39
N SER A 127 11.17 -17.37 2.22
CA SER A 127 12.30 -16.51 1.81
C SER A 127 13.33 -17.20 0.91
N THR A 128 13.34 -18.54 0.90
CA THR A 128 14.27 -19.37 0.10
C THR A 128 13.96 -19.38 -1.39
N SER A 129 12.82 -18.83 -1.81
CA SER A 129 12.37 -18.81 -3.22
C SER A 129 12.58 -17.47 -3.93
N ILE A 130 13.13 -16.46 -3.24
CA ILE A 130 13.10 -15.07 -3.69
C ILE A 130 14.50 -14.59 -4.04
N PHE A 131 14.75 -14.47 -5.34
CA PHE A 131 16.01 -13.96 -5.89
C PHE A 131 15.77 -13.13 -7.15
N GLY A 132 16.55 -12.06 -7.30
CA GLY A 132 16.60 -11.27 -8.53
C GLY A 132 15.30 -10.55 -8.85
N ALA A 133 15.24 -10.02 -10.09
CA ALA A 133 14.06 -9.35 -10.61
C ALA A 133 12.81 -10.27 -10.64
N ALA A 134 12.97 -11.58 -10.82
CA ALA A 134 11.87 -12.54 -10.81
C ALA A 134 11.25 -12.69 -9.41
N GLY A 135 12.08 -12.78 -8.36
CA GLY A 135 11.63 -12.78 -6.97
C GLY A 135 10.90 -11.49 -6.61
N LEU A 136 11.46 -10.34 -7.01
CA LEU A 136 10.80 -9.03 -6.87
C LEU A 136 9.41 -9.03 -7.52
N MET A 137 9.28 -9.46 -8.77
CA MET A 137 7.99 -9.49 -9.48
C MET A 137 7.00 -10.46 -8.83
N THR A 138 7.48 -11.57 -8.27
CA THR A 138 6.64 -12.51 -7.50
C THR A 138 6.00 -11.80 -6.31
N VAL A 139 6.78 -11.06 -5.53
CA VAL A 139 6.29 -10.29 -4.38
C VAL A 139 5.39 -9.13 -4.83
N ALA A 140 5.75 -8.43 -5.90
CA ALA A 140 4.96 -7.32 -6.44
C ALA A 140 3.57 -7.76 -6.94
N ASN A 141 3.40 -9.03 -7.30
CA ASN A 141 2.15 -9.59 -7.79
C ASN A 141 1.26 -10.22 -6.70
N LEU A 142 1.70 -10.25 -5.44
CA LEU A 142 0.91 -10.83 -4.35
C LEU A 142 -0.40 -10.09 -4.02
N GLY A 143 -0.65 -8.92 -4.63
CA GLY A 143 -1.80 -8.09 -4.28
C GLY A 143 -1.74 -7.63 -2.81
N GLY A 144 -2.78 -6.96 -2.33
CA GLY A 144 -2.73 -6.28 -1.02
C GLY A 144 -2.21 -4.87 -1.21
N PHE A 145 -0.97 -4.57 -0.82
CA PHE A 145 -0.32 -3.25 -1.03
C PHE A 145 1.20 -3.40 -1.26
N THR A 146 1.63 -4.57 -1.71
CA THR A 146 3.05 -4.94 -1.80
C THR A 146 3.84 -4.03 -2.74
N THR A 147 3.22 -3.55 -3.82
CA THR A 147 3.87 -2.62 -4.75
C THR A 147 4.28 -1.32 -4.04
N TYR A 148 3.47 -0.80 -3.12
CA TYR A 148 3.80 0.38 -2.32
C TYR A 148 4.92 0.08 -1.32
N MET A 149 4.88 -1.06 -0.64
CA MET A 149 5.95 -1.46 0.29
C MET A 149 7.28 -1.63 -0.42
N LEU A 150 7.27 -2.27 -1.60
CA LEU A 150 8.45 -2.47 -2.43
C LEU A 150 9.00 -1.14 -2.93
N MET A 151 8.15 -0.22 -3.38
CA MET A 151 8.58 1.12 -3.78
C MET A 151 9.14 1.88 -2.59
N SER A 152 8.42 1.93 -1.46
CA SER A 152 8.88 2.60 -0.24
C SER A 152 10.23 2.06 0.26
N SER A 153 10.41 0.73 0.18
CA SER A 153 11.69 0.09 0.52
C SER A 153 12.80 0.46 -0.46
N PHE A 154 12.49 0.47 -1.77
CA PHE A 154 13.44 0.94 -2.79
C PHE A 154 13.86 2.39 -2.51
N LEU A 155 12.88 3.26 -2.22
CA LEU A 155 13.15 4.64 -1.86
C LEU A 155 14.04 4.74 -0.62
N SER A 156 13.81 3.90 0.40
CA SER A 156 14.65 3.91 1.61
C SER A 156 16.12 3.57 1.34
N VAL A 157 16.37 2.63 0.42
CA VAL A 157 17.73 2.21 0.02
C VAL A 157 18.43 3.34 -0.74
N VAL A 158 17.80 3.85 -1.80
CA VAL A 158 18.48 4.83 -2.69
C VAL A 158 18.48 6.26 -2.12
N SER A 159 17.57 6.57 -1.19
CA SER A 159 17.42 7.91 -0.60
C SER A 159 18.02 8.03 0.80
N PHE A 160 18.72 7.00 1.28
CA PHE A 160 19.19 6.87 2.66
C PHE A 160 18.09 7.20 3.69
N GLY A 161 16.86 6.74 3.42
CA GLY A 161 15.71 6.92 4.33
C GLY A 161 14.90 8.24 4.18
N THR A 162 15.21 9.11 3.22
CA THR A 162 14.44 10.36 3.01
C THR A 162 13.26 10.18 2.04
N LEU A 163 12.05 10.00 2.57
CA LEU A 163 10.81 10.08 1.78
C LEU A 163 10.48 11.55 1.49
N GLY A 164 10.59 11.97 0.24
CA GLY A 164 10.41 13.34 -0.24
C GLY A 164 11.24 13.56 -1.50
N PHE A 165 12.36 14.27 -1.39
CA PHE A 165 13.26 14.56 -2.53
C PHE A 165 14.21 13.42 -2.89
N GLY A 166 14.76 12.70 -1.92
CA GLY A 166 15.68 11.60 -2.19
C GLY A 166 15.02 10.53 -3.05
N ALA A 167 13.73 10.29 -2.84
CA ALA A 167 12.94 9.35 -3.62
C ALA A 167 12.79 9.75 -5.09
N TYR A 168 12.54 11.03 -5.33
CA TYR A 168 12.39 11.62 -6.65
C TYR A 168 13.72 11.72 -7.38
N THR A 169 14.79 12.13 -6.69
CA THR A 169 16.15 12.23 -7.25
C THR A 169 16.70 10.84 -7.52
N ALA A 170 16.47 9.87 -6.65
CA ALA A 170 16.76 8.45 -6.89
C ALA A 170 16.04 7.95 -8.13
N ALA A 171 14.71 8.10 -8.18
CA ALA A 171 13.91 7.66 -9.31
C ALA A 171 14.29 8.37 -10.62
N SER A 172 14.57 9.68 -10.58
CA SER A 172 14.98 10.48 -11.74
C SER A 172 16.41 10.20 -12.18
N SER A 173 17.33 9.95 -11.24
CA SER A 173 18.73 9.57 -11.52
C SER A 173 18.82 8.13 -12.03
N ILE A 174 17.97 7.25 -11.53
CA ILE A 174 17.84 5.88 -12.03
C ILE A 174 17.18 5.90 -13.40
N LEU A 175 16.13 6.69 -13.63
CA LEU A 175 15.56 6.89 -14.97
C LEU A 175 16.56 7.51 -15.95
N SER A 176 17.35 8.50 -15.54
CA SER A 176 18.37 9.12 -16.39
C SER A 176 19.51 8.15 -16.71
N THR A 177 19.84 7.25 -15.78
CA THR A 177 20.81 6.16 -15.99
C THR A 177 20.28 5.03 -16.86
N ILE A 178 19.01 4.62 -16.68
CA ILE A 178 18.29 3.63 -17.51
C ILE A 178 18.15 4.12 -18.96
N ILE A 179 17.92 5.42 -19.14
CA ILE A 179 17.85 6.03 -20.48
C ILE A 179 19.27 6.23 -21.05
N GLY A 180 20.27 6.49 -20.20
CA GLY A 180 21.70 6.44 -20.52
C GLY A 180 22.22 7.52 -21.50
N PRO A 181 23.55 7.73 -21.60
CA PRO A 181 24.18 8.59 -22.61
C PRO A 181 23.84 8.18 -24.06
N VAL A 182 23.56 6.89 -24.28
CA VAL A 182 23.14 6.35 -25.59
C VAL A 182 21.66 6.66 -25.89
N GLY A 183 20.80 6.79 -24.88
CA GLY A 183 19.44 7.32 -25.06
C GLY A 183 19.42 8.82 -25.31
N TRP A 184 20.40 9.56 -24.78
CA TRP A 184 20.66 10.94 -25.21
C TRP A 184 21.21 11.02 -26.63
N ALA A 185 21.98 10.06 -27.15
CA ALA A 185 22.44 10.07 -28.54
C ALA A 185 21.27 9.87 -29.55
N ALA A 186 20.30 9.00 -29.23
CA ALA A 186 19.05 8.90 -29.99
C ALA A 186 18.14 10.13 -29.81
N LEU A 187 18.22 10.82 -28.65
CA LEU A 187 17.50 12.07 -28.38
C LEU A 187 18.22 13.32 -28.91
N GLY A 188 19.52 13.28 -29.18
CA GLY A 188 20.33 14.35 -29.75
C GLY A 188 20.04 14.52 -31.24
N VAL A 189 19.72 13.41 -31.92
CA VAL A 189 19.13 13.43 -33.26
C VAL A 189 17.64 13.86 -33.21
N TYR A 190 16.94 13.61 -32.10
CA TYR A 190 15.54 14.02 -31.89
C TYR A 190 15.37 15.48 -31.41
N ALA A 191 16.43 16.14 -30.92
CA ALA A 191 16.39 17.51 -30.42
C ALA A 191 16.04 18.54 -31.50
N LEU A 192 16.18 18.17 -32.79
CA LEU A 192 15.74 18.96 -33.94
C LEU A 192 14.24 18.77 -34.27
N TYR A 193 13.54 17.86 -33.60
CA TYR A 193 12.11 17.56 -33.81
C TYR A 193 11.24 17.94 -32.60
N LYS A 194 11.73 18.86 -31.76
CA LYS A 194 10.94 19.44 -30.66
C LYS A 194 9.91 20.40 -31.25
N TRP A 195 8.65 20.16 -30.91
CA TRP A 195 7.59 21.14 -30.60
C TRP A 195 6.22 20.48 -30.33
N SER A 196 6.11 19.12 -30.30
CA SER A 196 4.82 18.43 -30.06
C SER A 196 4.85 17.22 -29.09
N GLN A 197 5.99 16.85 -28.48
CA GLN A 197 6.03 15.72 -27.53
C GLN A 197 5.83 16.12 -26.05
N PRO A 198 5.15 15.28 -25.23
CA PRO A 198 5.02 15.49 -23.79
C PRO A 198 6.37 15.60 -23.08
N ASN A 199 6.48 16.45 -22.06
CA ASN A 199 7.69 16.54 -21.23
C ASN A 199 7.79 15.33 -20.28
N TYR A 200 8.38 14.24 -20.76
CA TYR A 200 8.50 12.97 -20.03
C TYR A 200 9.34 13.05 -18.75
N GLU A 201 10.25 14.03 -18.63
CA GLU A 201 11.05 14.25 -17.40
C GLU A 201 10.17 14.66 -16.22
N LYS A 202 9.07 15.37 -16.49
CA LYS A 202 8.08 15.75 -15.49
C LYS A 202 6.93 14.75 -15.39
N LEU A 203 6.49 14.24 -16.55
CA LEU A 203 5.27 13.43 -16.64
C LEU A 203 5.41 12.06 -15.96
N ILE A 204 6.55 11.38 -16.14
CA ILE A 204 6.77 10.07 -15.52
C ILE A 204 6.77 10.17 -13.99
N PRO A 205 7.57 11.03 -13.34
CA PRO A 205 7.54 11.14 -11.89
C PRO A 205 6.22 11.69 -11.34
N ALA A 206 5.49 12.53 -12.09
CA ALA A 206 4.15 12.96 -11.70
C ALA A 206 3.17 11.77 -11.62
N VAL A 207 3.16 10.93 -12.66
CA VAL A 207 2.34 9.72 -12.71
C VAL A 207 2.72 8.74 -11.60
N ILE A 208 4.01 8.51 -11.37
CA ILE A 208 4.50 7.63 -10.29
C ILE A 208 4.05 8.15 -8.94
N THR A 209 4.24 9.45 -8.65
CA THR A 209 3.87 10.06 -7.37
C THR A 209 2.38 9.92 -7.09
N VAL A 210 1.52 10.25 -8.06
CA VAL A 210 0.06 10.09 -7.90
C VAL A 210 -0.34 8.63 -7.71
N SER A 211 0.29 7.70 -8.45
CA SER A 211 0.04 6.27 -8.29
C SER A 211 0.43 5.78 -6.89
N LEU A 212 1.55 6.28 -6.34
CA LEU A 212 2.00 5.95 -4.98
C LEU A 212 1.11 6.54 -3.89
N ILE A 213 0.63 7.78 -4.06
CA ILE A 213 -0.38 8.37 -3.15
C ILE A 213 -1.59 7.44 -3.06
N ARG A 214 -2.10 6.97 -4.21
CA ARG A 214 -3.23 6.04 -4.23
C ARG A 214 -2.91 4.75 -3.49
N GLN A 215 -1.79 4.11 -3.78
CA GLN A 215 -1.43 2.86 -3.11
C GLN A 215 -1.16 3.03 -1.61
N ARG A 216 -0.59 4.16 -1.18
CA ARG A 216 -0.43 4.49 0.25
C ARG A 216 -1.78 4.59 0.94
N ILE A 217 -2.72 5.33 0.36
CA ILE A 217 -4.05 5.52 0.95
C ILE A 217 -4.75 4.17 1.11
N GLU A 218 -4.70 3.32 0.08
CA GLU A 218 -5.30 2.00 0.18
C GLU A 218 -4.57 1.11 1.21
N PHE A 219 -3.25 1.22 1.32
CA PHE A 219 -2.46 0.55 2.36
C PHE A 219 -2.88 0.97 3.77
N GLU A 220 -3.01 2.27 4.02
CA GLU A 220 -3.44 2.82 5.29
C GLU A 220 -4.87 2.37 5.66
N ARG A 221 -5.78 2.33 4.67
CA ARG A 221 -7.15 1.83 4.87
C ARG A 221 -7.16 0.37 5.29
N GLU A 222 -6.36 -0.48 4.65
CA GLU A 222 -6.34 -1.90 5.02
C GLU A 222 -5.70 -2.11 6.40
N GLN A 223 -4.64 -1.38 6.73
CA GLN A 223 -4.06 -1.43 8.08
C GLN A 223 -5.06 -1.02 9.16
N ALA A 224 -5.84 0.04 8.92
CA ALA A 224 -6.91 0.45 9.82
C ALA A 224 -7.98 -0.65 9.97
N ARG A 225 -8.39 -1.27 8.85
CA ARG A 225 -9.35 -2.37 8.85
C ARG A 225 -8.86 -3.58 9.64
N LEU A 226 -7.61 -3.99 9.45
CA LEU A 226 -6.99 -5.10 10.18
C LEU A 226 -6.86 -4.79 11.68
N ALA A 227 -6.52 -3.55 12.04
CA ALA A 227 -6.47 -3.11 13.42
C ALA A 227 -7.85 -3.18 14.10
N GLU A 228 -8.92 -2.79 13.41
CA GLU A 228 -10.29 -2.92 13.90
C GLU A 228 -10.70 -4.38 14.10
N ILE A 229 -10.40 -5.26 13.13
CA ILE A 229 -10.69 -6.70 13.23
C ILE A 229 -9.95 -7.31 14.44
N LYS A 230 -8.69 -6.93 14.65
CA LYS A 230 -7.89 -7.39 15.79
C LYS A 230 -8.49 -6.91 17.12
N LYS A 231 -8.89 -5.64 17.21
CA LYS A 231 -9.57 -5.07 18.39
C LYS A 231 -10.89 -5.80 18.68
N ARG A 232 -11.72 -6.04 17.67
CA ARG A 232 -12.99 -6.79 17.80
C ARG A 232 -12.75 -8.22 18.27
N SER A 233 -11.73 -8.89 17.71
CA SER A 233 -11.35 -10.26 18.08
C SER A 233 -10.84 -10.35 19.51
N GLN A 234 -10.03 -9.39 19.95
CA GLN A 234 -9.56 -9.30 21.33
C GLN A 234 -10.70 -9.02 22.30
N SER A 235 -11.59 -8.07 21.99
CA SER A 235 -12.78 -7.78 22.81
C SER A 235 -13.69 -9.01 22.96
N LYS A 236 -13.93 -9.74 21.86
CA LYS A 236 -14.72 -10.98 21.87
C LYS A 236 -14.04 -12.05 22.73
N ARG A 237 -12.72 -12.21 22.64
CA ARG A 237 -11.95 -13.14 23.50
C ARG A 237 -12.02 -12.76 24.98
N SER A 238 -11.90 -11.47 25.33
CA SER A 238 -11.99 -11.02 26.72
C SER A 238 -13.39 -11.23 27.29
N LYS A 239 -14.45 -10.91 26.53
CA LYS A 239 -15.83 -11.20 26.93
C LYS A 239 -16.06 -12.70 27.10
N LEU A 240 -15.54 -13.54 26.19
CA LEU A 240 -15.67 -14.99 26.28
C LEU A 240 -14.98 -15.55 27.54
N LYS A 241 -13.77 -15.07 27.87
CA LYS A 241 -13.08 -15.44 29.12
C LYS A 241 -13.89 -15.07 30.37
N MET A 242 -14.52 -13.89 30.38
CA MET A 242 -15.38 -13.48 31.50
C MET A 242 -16.61 -14.40 31.63
N LEU A 243 -17.31 -14.69 30.53
CA LEU A 243 -18.48 -15.58 30.54
C LEU A 243 -18.13 -16.99 31.04
N VAL A 244 -17.01 -17.55 30.57
CA VAL A 244 -16.53 -18.87 31.03
C VAL A 244 -16.22 -18.82 32.53
N ASN A 245 -15.51 -17.80 33.02
CA ASN A 245 -15.17 -17.69 34.43
C ASN A 245 -16.41 -17.53 35.33
N THR A 246 -17.38 -16.68 34.92
CA THR A 246 -18.64 -16.51 35.64
C THR A 246 -19.44 -17.81 35.70
N SER A 247 -19.54 -18.56 34.59
CA SER A 247 -20.22 -19.86 34.58
C SER A 247 -19.54 -20.91 35.48
N SER A 248 -18.20 -20.89 35.55
CA SER A 248 -17.44 -21.77 36.44
C SER A 248 -17.69 -21.44 37.92
N ILE A 249 -17.76 -20.16 38.28
CA ILE A 249 -18.09 -19.73 39.65
C ILE A 249 -19.51 -20.17 40.02
N GLU A 250 -20.49 -19.93 39.14
CA GLU A 250 -21.88 -20.30 39.38
C GLU A 250 -22.06 -21.83 39.56
N SER A 251 -21.32 -22.64 38.80
CA SER A 251 -21.33 -24.10 38.96
C SER A 251 -20.73 -24.56 40.30
N LYS A 252 -19.67 -23.89 40.77
CA LYS A 252 -19.00 -24.20 42.03
C LYS A 252 -19.87 -23.85 43.24
N ASP A 253 -20.57 -22.72 43.17
CA ASP A 253 -21.51 -22.29 44.22
C ASP A 253 -22.70 -23.25 44.35
N LYS A 254 -23.27 -23.70 43.23
CA LYS A 254 -24.36 -24.71 43.23
C LYS A 254 -23.90 -26.02 43.86
N GLY A 255 -22.67 -26.48 43.55
CA GLY A 255 -22.07 -27.65 44.18
C GLY A 255 -21.87 -27.48 45.69
N LEU A 256 -21.42 -26.31 46.14
CA LEU A 256 -21.21 -26.03 47.56
C LEU A 256 -22.53 -25.98 48.35
N ILE A 257 -23.58 -25.39 47.77
CA ILE A 257 -24.92 -25.37 48.36
C ILE A 257 -25.47 -26.79 48.50
N PHE A 258 -25.31 -27.63 47.47
CA PHE A 258 -25.73 -29.02 47.51
C PHE A 258 -25.03 -29.81 48.63
N VAL A 259 -23.71 -29.65 48.79
CA VAL A 259 -22.95 -30.30 49.88
C VAL A 259 -23.44 -29.85 51.25
N LYS A 260 -23.66 -28.54 51.46
CA LYS A 260 -24.21 -28.01 52.73
C LYS A 260 -25.60 -28.54 53.04
N PHE A 261 -26.45 -28.65 52.02
CA PHE A 261 -27.81 -29.18 52.15
C PHE A 261 -27.78 -30.65 52.61
N VAL A 262 -26.98 -31.49 51.95
CA VAL A 262 -26.81 -32.91 52.33
C VAL A 262 -26.28 -33.04 53.76
N PHE A 263 -25.25 -32.27 54.12
CA PHE A 263 -24.69 -32.29 55.48
C PHE A 263 -25.75 -31.94 56.53
N THR A 264 -26.51 -30.87 56.31
CA THR A 264 -27.59 -30.45 57.22
C THR A 264 -28.63 -31.54 57.40
N LEU A 265 -29.02 -32.20 56.30
CA LEU A 265 -30.00 -33.28 56.30
C LEU A 265 -29.49 -34.47 57.14
N VAL A 266 -28.24 -34.89 56.94
CA VAL A 266 -27.59 -35.95 57.73
C VAL A 266 -27.57 -35.60 59.22
N THR A 267 -27.24 -34.36 59.57
CA THR A 267 -27.21 -33.91 60.98
C THR A 267 -28.59 -33.94 61.62
N VAL A 268 -29.64 -33.49 60.91
CA VAL A 268 -31.02 -33.53 61.40
C VAL A 268 -31.50 -34.97 61.62
N PHE A 269 -31.23 -35.87 60.68
CA PHE A 269 -31.54 -37.29 60.84
C PHE A 269 -30.84 -37.91 62.05
N TYR A 270 -29.56 -37.59 62.27
CA TYR A 270 -28.79 -38.07 63.42
C TYR A 270 -29.36 -37.56 64.76
N LEU A 271 -29.75 -36.29 64.82
CA LEU A 271 -30.39 -35.71 66.02
C LEU A 271 -31.75 -36.34 66.30
N LEU A 272 -32.57 -36.58 65.26
CA LEU A 272 -33.84 -37.31 65.41
C LEU A 272 -33.61 -38.74 65.93
N TYR A 273 -32.62 -39.44 65.39
CA TYR A 273 -32.26 -40.78 65.84
C TYR A 273 -31.86 -40.82 67.32
N LEU A 274 -31.05 -39.86 67.78
CA LEU A 274 -30.72 -39.71 69.19
C LEU A 274 -31.96 -39.45 70.05
N LEU A 275 -32.87 -38.59 69.60
CA LEU A 275 -34.11 -38.27 70.33
C LEU A 275 -35.01 -39.52 70.52
N VAL A 276 -35.08 -40.38 69.51
CA VAL A 276 -35.82 -41.66 69.58
C VAL A 276 -35.12 -42.68 70.49
N MET A 277 -33.80 -42.73 70.51
CA MET A 277 -33.04 -43.65 71.37
C MET A 277 -33.06 -43.30 72.86
N PHE A 278 -33.27 -42.03 73.20
CA PHE A 278 -33.26 -41.51 74.58
C PHE A 278 -34.67 -41.17 75.13
N SER A 279 -35.74 -41.45 74.38
CA SER A 279 -37.14 -41.36 74.82
C SER A 279 -37.70 -42.74 75.17
#